data_AF-A0A6G3MMQ9-F1
#
_entry.id   AF-A0A6G3MMQ9-F1
#
_cell.length_a   1.000
_cell.length_b   1.000
_cell.length_c   1.000
_cell.angle_alpha   90.00
_cell.angle_beta   90.00
_cell.angle_gamma   90.00
#
_symmetry.space_group_name_H-M   'P 1'
#
loop_
_entity.id
_entity.type
_entity.pdbx_description
1 polymer ?
#
loop_
_entity_poly.entity_id
_entity_poly.type
_entity_poly.pdbx_seq_one_letter_code
_entity_poly.pdbx_strand_id
1 'polypeptide(L)'
;DSNYDNIFCIFRKNWETNYGSLSPCVNWEIFSDLEDIFNLIKCIDRNVLLGIFKRFLENITAYRSGFPDLLLWSPDNLSYKIVEVKGPGDRPSSKQIIWFDYLLKIGANVEICYVKDAKN
;
A
#
# COMPACT_ATOMS: atom_id res chain seq x y z
N ASP A 1 14.44 16.82 5.22
CA ASP A 1 13.67 16.76 6.49
C ASP A 1 14.15 15.51 7.21
N SER A 2 14.88 15.66 8.32
CA SER A 2 15.79 14.64 8.91
C SER A 2 15.12 13.31 9.29
N ASN A 3 13.79 13.27 9.25
CA ASN A 3 12.98 12.16 9.71
C ASN A 3 12.67 11.13 8.60
N TYR A 4 12.69 11.53 7.32
CA TYR A 4 12.63 10.59 6.19
C TYR A 4 14.01 10.00 5.89
N ASP A 5 15.08 10.72 6.17
CA ASP A 5 16.45 10.25 5.95
C ASP A 5 16.72 8.96 6.75
N ASN A 6 16.17 8.83 7.96
CA ASN A 6 16.29 7.61 8.77
C ASN A 6 15.52 6.42 8.20
N ILE A 7 14.26 6.61 7.77
CA ILE A 7 13.46 5.49 7.22
C ILE A 7 14.07 5.02 5.90
N PHE A 8 14.53 5.98 5.08
CA PHE A 8 15.22 5.74 3.83
C PHE A 8 16.50 4.92 4.02
N CYS A 9 17.36 5.31 4.97
CA CYS A 9 18.58 4.57 5.28
C CYS A 9 18.27 3.12 5.70
N ILE A 10 17.20 2.91 6.48
CA ILE A 10 16.77 1.57 6.88
C ILE A 10 16.29 0.76 5.65
N PHE A 11 15.47 1.35 4.78
CA PHE A 11 14.98 0.69 3.56
C PHE A 11 16.13 0.34 2.61
N ARG A 12 17.01 1.30 2.31
CA ARG A 12 18.19 1.09 1.46
C ARG A 12 19.06 -0.04 1.98
N LYS A 13 19.44 0.01 3.26
CA LYS A 13 20.28 -1.03 3.87
C LYS A 13 19.63 -2.41 3.78
N ASN A 14 18.34 -2.51 4.07
CA ASN A 14 17.61 -3.79 3.99
C ASN A 14 17.51 -4.29 2.55
N TRP A 15 17.28 -3.41 1.58
CA TRP A 15 17.27 -3.77 0.17
C TRP A 15 18.63 -4.29 -0.27
N GLU A 16 19.71 -3.53 -0.08
CA GLU A 16 21.07 -3.92 -0.47
C GLU A 16 21.50 -5.26 0.16
N THR A 17 21.09 -5.51 1.41
CA THR A 17 21.47 -6.74 2.14
C THR A 17 20.65 -7.95 1.73
N ASN A 18 19.37 -7.77 1.36
CA ASN A 18 18.41 -8.87 1.22
C ASN A 18 17.79 -9.00 -0.18
N TYR A 19 18.10 -8.12 -1.13
CA TYR A 19 17.52 -8.15 -2.47
C TYR A 19 17.74 -9.52 -3.13
N GLY A 20 16.67 -10.10 -3.68
CA GLY A 20 16.68 -11.44 -4.28
C GLY A 20 16.61 -12.60 -3.29
N SER A 21 16.64 -12.35 -1.98
CA SER A 21 16.44 -13.40 -0.96
C SER A 21 14.97 -13.83 -0.88
N LEU A 22 14.73 -15.07 -0.47
CA LEU A 22 13.39 -15.57 -0.21
C LEU A 22 12.84 -14.94 1.09
N SER A 23 11.83 -14.10 0.97
CA SER A 23 11.11 -13.50 2.10
C SER A 23 9.60 -13.65 1.88
N PRO A 24 8.85 -14.33 2.78
CA PRO A 24 7.42 -14.56 2.60
C PRO A 24 6.55 -13.29 2.50
N CYS A 25 7.10 -12.14 2.90
CA CYS A 25 6.39 -10.86 2.96
C CYS A 25 6.88 -9.85 1.93
N VAL A 26 7.89 -10.19 1.13
CA VAL A 26 8.51 -9.25 0.18
C VAL A 26 8.51 -9.88 -1.20
N ASN A 27 7.89 -9.19 -2.14
CA ASN A 27 8.04 -9.48 -3.56
C ASN A 27 8.97 -8.43 -4.17
N TRP A 28 10.20 -8.84 -4.50
CA TRP A 28 11.24 -7.97 -5.06
C TRP A 28 10.93 -7.49 -6.48
N GLU A 29 9.98 -8.14 -7.18
CA GLU A 29 9.65 -7.83 -8.57
C GLU A 29 8.61 -6.70 -8.72
N ILE A 30 7.98 -6.27 -7.62
CA ILE A 30 6.97 -5.19 -7.66
C ILE A 30 7.61 -3.83 -7.98
N PHE A 31 8.80 -3.58 -7.44
CA PHE A 31 9.54 -2.33 -7.67
C PHE A 31 10.86 -2.66 -8.37
N SER A 32 11.11 -2.01 -9.50
CA SER A 32 12.39 -2.12 -10.21
C SER A 32 13.46 -1.17 -9.68
N ASP A 33 13.07 -0.10 -8.98
CA ASP A 33 13.96 0.90 -8.41
C ASP A 33 13.56 1.22 -6.95
N LEU A 34 14.56 1.38 -6.10
CA LEU A 34 14.40 1.89 -4.73
C LEU A 34 13.83 3.30 -4.70
N GLU A 35 14.11 4.13 -5.72
CA GLU A 35 13.60 5.51 -5.78
C GLU A 35 12.07 5.56 -5.80
N ASP A 36 11.41 4.60 -6.44
CA ASP A 36 9.95 4.50 -6.45
C ASP A 36 9.38 4.24 -5.06
N ILE A 37 10.05 3.38 -4.27
CA ILE A 37 9.67 3.14 -2.87
C ILE A 37 9.83 4.42 -2.06
N PHE A 38 10.88 5.19 -2.29
CA PHE A 38 11.12 6.44 -1.57
C PHE A 38 10.09 7.51 -1.92
N ASN A 39 9.78 7.65 -3.20
CA ASN A 39 8.74 8.53 -3.69
C ASN A 39 7.37 8.16 -3.12
N LEU A 40 7.07 6.87 -3.04
CA LEU A 40 5.86 6.37 -2.40
C LEU A 40 5.81 6.70 -0.89
N ILE A 41 6.88 6.42 -0.14
CA ILE A 41 6.94 6.68 1.31
C ILE A 41 6.80 8.17 1.62
N LYS A 42 7.31 9.06 0.76
CA LYS A 42 7.14 10.51 0.91
C LYS A 42 5.68 10.96 0.73
N CYS A 43 4.89 10.23 -0.07
CA CYS A 43 3.50 10.56 -0.35
C CYS A 43 2.53 10.04 0.71
N ILE A 44 2.84 8.92 1.36
CA ILE A 44 1.93 8.29 2.33
C ILE A 44 2.11 8.89 3.72
N ASP A 45 1.00 9.22 4.37
CA ASP A 45 1.00 9.65 5.76
C ASP A 45 1.64 8.60 6.69
N ARG A 46 2.60 9.04 7.51
CA ARG A 46 3.33 8.16 8.44
C ARG A 46 2.39 7.33 9.33
N ASN A 47 1.31 7.94 9.83
CA ASN A 47 0.34 7.25 10.70
C ASN A 47 -0.39 6.13 9.95
N VAL A 48 -0.68 6.34 8.67
CA VAL A 48 -1.31 5.33 7.81
C VAL A 48 -0.35 4.17 7.56
N LEU A 49 0.90 4.46 7.21
CA LEU A 49 1.92 3.42 7.00
C LEU A 49 2.14 2.58 8.28
N LEU A 50 2.26 3.25 9.43
CA LEU A 50 2.38 2.58 10.72
C LEU A 50 1.13 1.76 11.08
N GLY A 51 -0.06 2.24 10.77
CA GLY A 51 -1.31 1.49 10.95
C GLY A 51 -1.33 0.21 10.12
N ILE A 52 -0.99 0.29 8.84
CA ILE A 52 -0.90 -0.87 7.94
C ILE A 52 0.09 -1.90 8.49
N PHE A 53 1.30 -1.48 8.88
CA PHE A 53 2.29 -2.40 9.44
C PHE A 53 1.85 -3.02 10.77
N LYS A 54 1.26 -2.24 11.68
CA LYS A 54 0.70 -2.76 12.93
C LYS A 54 -0.34 -3.84 12.67
N ARG A 55 -1.26 -3.61 11.72
CA ARG A 55 -2.27 -4.59 11.36
C ARG A 55 -1.67 -5.88 10.80
N PHE A 56 -0.66 -5.79 9.92
CA PHE A 56 0.05 -7.00 9.46
C PHE A 56 0.73 -7.74 10.61
N LEU A 57 1.34 -7.03 11.57
CA LEU A 57 2.00 -7.63 12.73
C LEU A 57 1.02 -8.26 13.72
N GLU A 58 -0.22 -7.77 13.82
CA GLU A 58 -1.27 -8.37 14.67
C GLU A 58 -1.63 -9.77 14.19
N ASN A 59 -1.82 -9.95 12.87
CA ASN A 59 -2.11 -11.27 12.30
C ASN A 59 -1.89 -11.29 10.77
N ILE A 60 -0.66 -11.58 10.34
CA ILE A 60 -0.32 -11.56 8.92
C ILE A 60 -1.12 -12.58 8.12
N THR A 61 -1.42 -13.75 8.68
CA THR A 61 -2.20 -14.79 8.01
C THR A 61 -3.63 -14.35 7.72
N ALA A 62 -4.24 -13.60 8.64
CA ALA A 62 -5.59 -13.06 8.47
C ALA A 62 -5.63 -11.88 7.50
N TYR A 63 -4.63 -10.99 7.57
CA TYR A 63 -4.68 -9.69 6.90
C TYR A 63 -3.89 -9.62 5.59
N ARG A 64 -3.12 -10.65 5.20
CA ARG A 64 -2.44 -10.72 3.90
C ARG A 64 -3.36 -10.73 2.67
N SER A 65 -4.68 -10.86 2.87
CA SER A 65 -5.67 -10.93 1.78
C SER A 65 -6.73 -9.85 1.94
N GLY A 66 -7.20 -9.31 0.82
CA GLY A 66 -8.25 -8.28 0.79
C GLY A 66 -7.76 -6.85 0.97
N PHE A 67 -6.44 -6.60 0.92
CA PHE A 67 -5.93 -5.24 0.77
C PHE A 67 -6.35 -4.71 -0.62
N PRO A 68 -6.65 -3.40 -0.78
CA PRO A 68 -7.11 -2.86 -2.07
C PRO A 68 -6.11 -3.04 -3.21
N ASP A 69 -6.64 -3.13 -4.43
CA ASP A 69 -5.90 -3.55 -5.63
C ASP A 69 -4.77 -2.58 -6.03
N LEU A 70 -5.02 -1.28 -5.91
CA LEU A 70 -4.12 -0.24 -6.41
C LEU A 70 -3.67 0.69 -5.28
N LEU A 71 -2.42 1.14 -5.39
CA LEU A 71 -1.86 2.24 -4.63
C LEU A 71 -1.32 3.26 -5.63
N LEU A 72 -1.98 4.39 -5.73
CA LEU A 72 -1.62 5.50 -6.60
C LEU A 72 -0.85 6.54 -5.78
N TRP A 73 0.19 7.14 -6.33
CA TRP A 73 0.91 8.24 -5.70
C TRP A 73 1.39 9.26 -6.73
N SER A 74 1.58 10.51 -6.29
CA SER A 74 2.11 11.61 -7.09
C SER A 74 3.15 12.35 -6.25
N PRO A 75 4.45 12.15 -6.53
CA PRO A 75 5.53 12.81 -5.79
C PRO A 75 5.49 14.34 -5.94
N ASP A 76 5.10 14.84 -7.12
CA ASP A 76 4.96 16.27 -7.38
C ASP A 76 3.91 16.94 -6.50
N ASN A 77 2.83 16.20 -6.19
CA ASN A 77 1.71 16.70 -5.38
C ASN A 77 1.76 16.19 -3.93
N LEU A 78 2.77 15.40 -3.55
CA LEU A 78 2.86 14.70 -2.27
C LEU A 78 1.55 14.04 -1.85
N SER A 79 0.90 13.35 -2.79
CA SER A 79 -0.42 12.76 -2.58
C SER A 79 -0.45 11.29 -2.94
N TYR A 80 -1.38 10.57 -2.33
CA TYR A 80 -1.60 9.16 -2.58
C TYR A 80 -3.09 8.81 -2.51
N LYS A 81 -3.46 7.67 -3.07
CA LYS A 81 -4.79 7.07 -2.95
C LYS A 81 -4.69 5.54 -3.01
N ILE A 82 -5.37 4.87 -2.10
CA ILE A 82 -5.52 3.41 -2.10
C ILE A 82 -6.88 3.09 -2.76
N VAL A 83 -6.88 2.33 -3.85
CA VAL A 83 -8.08 2.12 -4.66
C VAL A 83 -8.39 0.63 -4.78
N GLU A 84 -9.65 0.28 -4.57
CA GLU A 84 -10.18 -1.04 -4.91
C GLU A 84 -10.98 -0.92 -6.20
N VAL A 85 -10.69 -1.77 -7.18
CA VAL A 85 -11.33 -1.75 -8.49
C VAL A 85 -12.42 -2.80 -8.53
N LYS A 86 -13.60 -2.41 -9.01
CA LYS A 86 -14.74 -3.32 -9.19
C LYS A 86 -15.23 -3.26 -10.62
N GLY A 87 -15.29 -4.43 -11.25
CA GLY A 87 -15.91 -4.59 -12.56
C GLY A 87 -17.43 -4.48 -12.49
N PRO A 88 -18.10 -4.50 -13.65
CA PRO A 88 -19.56 -4.49 -13.73
C PRO A 88 -20.17 -5.64 -12.91
N GLY A 89 -21.00 -5.29 -11.92
CA GLY A 89 -21.68 -6.27 -11.05
C GLY A 89 -20.86 -6.78 -9.87
N ASP A 90 -19.57 -6.47 -9.78
CA ASP A 90 -18.71 -6.89 -8.68
C ASP A 90 -19.03 -6.15 -7.39
N ARG A 91 -18.86 -6.87 -6.26
CA ARG A 91 -18.96 -6.31 -4.91
C ARG A 91 -17.67 -6.53 -4.13
N PRO A 92 -17.31 -5.63 -3.20
CA PRO A 92 -16.24 -5.89 -2.24
C PRO A 92 -16.51 -7.16 -1.43
N SER A 93 -15.49 -8.00 -1.28
CA SER A 93 -15.53 -9.15 -0.38
C SER A 93 -15.53 -8.71 1.09
N SER A 94 -15.93 -9.60 2.01
CA SER A 94 -15.91 -9.28 3.45
C SER A 94 -14.53 -8.85 3.95
N LYS A 95 -13.46 -9.46 3.42
CA LYS A 95 -12.08 -9.09 3.77
C LYS A 95 -11.69 -7.71 3.27
N GLN A 96 -12.15 -7.34 2.07
CA GLN A 96 -11.94 -6.00 1.52
C GLN A 96 -12.72 -4.95 2.31
N ILE A 97 -13.96 -5.24 2.71
CA ILE A 97 -14.74 -4.34 3.57
C ILE A 97 -14.03 -4.12 4.92
N ILE A 98 -13.49 -5.17 5.52
CA ILE A 98 -12.71 -5.09 6.76
C ILE A 98 -11.45 -4.23 6.59
N TRP A 99 -10.76 -4.34 5.44
CA TRP A 99 -9.62 -3.48 5.12
C TRP A 99 -10.03 -2.02 4.89
N PHE A 100 -11.11 -1.77 4.14
CA PHE A 100 -11.63 -0.42 3.91
C PHE A 100 -11.99 0.30 5.20
N ASP A 101 -12.76 -0.37 6.08
CA ASP A 101 -13.14 0.17 7.38
C ASP A 101 -11.90 0.52 8.22
N TYR A 102 -10.89 -0.36 8.23
CA TYR A 102 -9.65 -0.09 8.93
C TYR A 102 -8.84 1.07 8.34
N LEU A 103 -8.71 1.11 7.01
CA LEU A 103 -7.97 2.16 6.30
C LEU A 103 -8.61 3.54 6.54
N LEU A 104 -9.94 3.63 6.48
CA LEU A 104 -10.67 4.85 6.85
C LEU A 104 -10.41 5.26 8.30
N LYS A 105 -10.43 4.30 9.23
CA LYS A 105 -10.17 4.55 10.67
C LYS A 105 -8.79 5.10 10.96
N ILE A 106 -7.77 4.69 10.22
CA ILE A 106 -6.39 5.20 10.38
C ILE A 106 -6.13 6.46 9.55
N GLY A 107 -7.14 7.01 8.88
CA GLY A 107 -7.07 8.26 8.12
C GLY A 107 -6.54 8.11 6.70
N ALA A 108 -6.55 6.91 6.11
CA ALA A 108 -6.06 6.71 4.76
C ALA A 108 -7.01 7.26 3.69
N ASN A 109 -6.45 7.84 2.64
CA ASN A 109 -7.20 8.22 1.44
C ASN A 109 -7.54 6.96 0.62
N VAL A 110 -8.82 6.53 0.67
CA VAL A 110 -9.31 5.32 0.00
C VAL A 110 -10.47 5.60 -0.94
N GLU A 111 -10.60 4.79 -2.00
CA GLU A 111 -11.73 4.87 -2.94
C GLU A 111 -12.08 3.50 -3.53
N ILE A 112 -13.36 3.29 -3.84
CA ILE A 112 -13.79 2.17 -4.70
C ILE A 112 -14.03 2.72 -6.10
N CYS A 113 -13.27 2.24 -7.08
CA CYS A 113 -13.41 2.59 -8.48
C CYS A 113 -14.28 1.55 -9.19
N TYR A 114 -15.49 1.95 -9.59
CA TYR A 114 -16.39 1.11 -10.37
C TYR A 114 -16.17 1.33 -11.86
N VAL A 115 -15.70 0.29 -12.54
CA VAL A 115 -15.53 0.29 -13.99
C VAL A 115 -16.85 -0.09 -14.65
N LYS A 116 -17.25 0.67 -15.68
CA LYS A 116 -18.42 0.41 -16.51
C LYS A 116 -18.00 -0.13 -17.87
N ASP A 117 -18.81 -1.01 -18.43
CA ASP A 117 -18.66 -1.41 -19.83
C ASP A 117 -18.82 -0.19 -20.74
N ALA A 118 -17.93 -0.05 -21.72
CA ALA A 118 -17.95 1.06 -22.69
C ALA A 118 -19.22 1.09 -23.58
N LYS A 119 -20.14 0.14 -23.41
CA LYS A 119 -21.36 -0.02 -24.21
C LYS A 119 -22.66 0.37 -23.49
N ASN A 120 -22.57 1.03 -22.32
CA ASN A 120 -23.71 1.64 -21.63
C ASN A 120 -23.43 3.09 -21.25
#